data_AF-A0A0K2G9V9-F1
#
_entry.id   AF-A0A0K2G9V9-F1
#
_cell.length_a   1.000
_cell.length_b   1.000
_cell.length_c   1.000
_cell.angle_alpha   90.00
_cell.angle_beta   90.00
_cell.angle_gamma   90.00
#
_symmetry.space_group_name_H-M   'P 1'
#
loop_
_entity.id
_entity.type
_entity.pdbx_description
1 polymer ?
#
loop_
_entity_poly.entity_id
_entity_poly.type
_entity_poly.pdbx_seq_one_letter_code
_entity_poly.pdbx_strand_id
1 'polypeptide(L)'
;MMGLLQRLKHDLRTGLATLRLGTAHAASRALEETELLRMRLEMRKLEQQLSDLYKDIGERAVDMKERGEPAERVLYDTEIGRMVRDVQVLKEARKKLESEMDEIRNEQ
;
A
#
# COMPACT_ATOMS: atom_id res chain seq x y z
N MET A 1 3.69 18.80 -57.11
CA MET A 1 2.81 19.44 -56.10
C MET A 1 1.94 18.45 -55.32
N MET A 2 1.19 17.53 -55.95
CA MET A 2 0.30 16.59 -55.22
C MET A 2 1.00 15.63 -54.24
N GLY A 3 2.17 15.10 -54.57
CA GLY A 3 2.89 14.16 -53.69
C GLY A 3 3.49 14.79 -52.42
N LEU A 4 3.74 16.11 -52.41
CA LEU A 4 4.26 16.81 -51.23
C LEU A 4 3.14 17.03 -50.19
N LEU A 5 1.96 17.44 -50.66
CA LEU A 5 0.77 17.63 -49.80
C LEU A 5 0.27 16.32 -49.19
N GLN A 6 0.31 15.22 -49.95
CA GLN A 6 -0.05 13.89 -49.44
C GLN A 6 0.92 13.41 -48.35
N ARG A 7 2.23 13.63 -48.52
CA ARG A 7 3.24 13.36 -47.49
C ARG A 7 3.02 14.21 -46.24
N LEU A 8 2.80 15.52 -46.41
CA LEU A 8 2.55 16.42 -45.29
C LEU A 8 1.29 16.03 -44.48
N LYS A 9 0.21 15.63 -45.17
CA LYS A 9 -1.01 15.11 -44.52
C LYS A 9 -0.77 13.80 -43.78
N HIS A 10 0.04 12.91 -44.36
CA HIS A 10 0.42 11.65 -43.72
C HIS A 10 1.24 11.89 -42.46
N ASP A 11 2.26 12.74 -42.54
CA ASP A 11 3.17 13.03 -41.43
C ASP A 11 2.45 13.73 -40.28
N LEU A 12 1.51 14.64 -40.57
CA LEU A 12 0.65 15.25 -39.56
C LEU A 12 -0.24 14.22 -38.86
N ARG A 13 -0.84 13.28 -39.61
CA ARG A 13 -1.67 12.22 -39.02
C ARG A 13 -0.84 11.30 -38.13
N THR A 14 0.36 10.93 -38.57
CA THR A 14 1.30 10.12 -37.79
C THR A 14 1.73 10.88 -36.53
N GLY A 15 2.08 12.16 -36.64
CA GLY A 15 2.45 13.00 -35.50
C GLY A 15 1.32 13.12 -34.47
N LEU A 16 0.08 13.33 -34.92
CA LEU A 16 -1.11 13.35 -34.05
C LEU A 16 -1.35 12.00 -33.36
N ALA A 17 -1.18 10.89 -34.08
CA ALA A 17 -1.33 9.55 -33.53
C ALA A 17 -0.25 9.28 -32.46
N THR A 18 1.00 9.64 -32.72
CA THR A 18 2.11 9.52 -31.76
C THR A 18 1.88 10.38 -30.52
N LEU A 19 1.44 11.63 -30.69
CA LEU A 19 1.08 12.49 -29.56
C LEU A 19 -0.03 11.87 -28.71
N ARG A 20 -1.10 11.37 -29.34
CA ARG A 20 -2.19 10.71 -28.63
C ARG A 20 -1.70 9.49 -27.86
N LEU A 21 -0.88 8.64 -28.47
CA LEU A 21 -0.28 7.47 -27.81
C LEU A 21 0.61 7.89 -26.63
N GLY A 22 1.44 8.91 -26.80
CA GLY A 22 2.28 9.46 -25.75
C GLY A 22 1.47 10.01 -24.57
N THR A 23 0.38 10.75 -24.84
CA THR A 23 -0.51 11.25 -23.79
C THR A 23 -1.25 10.13 -23.07
N ALA A 24 -1.67 9.08 -23.79
CA ALA A 24 -2.31 7.92 -23.17
C ALA A 24 -1.33 7.17 -22.27
N HIS A 25 -0.09 6.96 -22.73
CA HIS A 25 0.95 6.31 -21.93
C HIS A 25 1.30 7.11 -20.66
N ALA A 26 1.45 8.42 -20.78
CA ALA A 26 1.72 9.29 -19.63
C ALA A 26 0.55 9.27 -18.61
N ALA A 27 -0.69 9.26 -19.10
CA ALA A 27 -1.86 9.13 -18.23
C ALA A 27 -1.90 7.78 -17.50
N SER A 28 -1.60 6.67 -18.19
CA SER A 28 -1.51 5.34 -17.58
C SER A 28 -0.45 5.28 -16.47
N ARG A 29 0.77 5.78 -16.75
CA ARG A 29 1.85 5.87 -15.76
C ARG A 29 1.45 6.67 -14.52
N ALA A 30 0.81 7.82 -14.71
CA ALA A 30 0.37 8.66 -13.59
C ALA A 30 -0.69 7.98 -12.71
N LEU A 31 -1.58 7.17 -13.31
CA LEU A 31 -2.56 6.38 -12.57
C LEU A 31 -1.89 5.28 -11.75
N GLU A 32 -0.94 4.53 -12.33
CA GLU A 32 -0.17 3.51 -11.62
C GLU A 32 0.62 4.09 -10.44
N GLU A 33 1.31 5.21 -10.64
CA GLU A 33 2.04 5.90 -9.57
C GLU A 33 1.11 6.38 -8.46
N THR A 34 -0.07 6.89 -8.81
CA THR A 34 -1.09 7.32 -7.85
C THR A 34 -1.61 6.13 -7.04
N GLU A 35 -1.82 4.99 -7.69
CA GLU A 35 -2.25 3.76 -7.03
C GLU A 35 -1.19 3.27 -6.03
N LEU A 36 0.08 3.27 -6.43
CA LEU A 36 1.19 2.91 -5.54
C LEU A 36 1.29 3.86 -4.34
N LEU A 37 1.06 5.17 -4.54
CA LEU A 37 1.00 6.14 -3.45
C LEU A 37 -0.17 5.87 -2.49
N ARG A 38 -1.34 5.51 -3.01
CA ARG A 38 -2.50 5.12 -2.21
C ARG A 38 -2.16 3.89 -1.34
N MET A 39 -1.54 2.87 -1.92
CA MET A 39 -1.12 1.67 -1.20
C MET A 39 -0.06 1.98 -0.13
N ARG A 40 0.93 2.83 -0.43
CA ARG A 40 1.91 3.28 0.58
C ARG A 40 1.27 3.98 1.76
N LEU A 41 0.24 4.78 1.53
CA LEU A 41 -0.51 5.43 2.61
C LEU A 41 -1.26 4.39 3.45
N GLU A 42 -1.87 3.40 2.81
CA GLU A 42 -2.55 2.30 3.50
C GLU A 42 -1.59 1.46 4.34
N MET A 43 -0.38 1.19 3.82
CA MET A 43 0.71 0.54 4.55
C MET A 43 1.06 1.29 5.83
N ARG A 44 1.25 2.62 5.75
CA ARG A 44 1.55 3.45 6.93
C ARG A 44 0.43 3.42 7.97
N LYS A 45 -0.83 3.33 7.53
CA LYS A 45 -1.97 3.20 8.47
C LYS A 45 -1.91 1.86 9.20
N LEU A 46 -1.64 0.77 8.50
CA LEU A 46 -1.48 -0.56 9.11
C LEU A 46 -0.31 -0.60 10.09
N GLU A 47 0.82 0.02 9.73
CA GLU A 47 1.99 0.13 10.61
C GLU A 47 1.68 0.94 11.88
N GLN A 48 0.94 2.05 11.76
CA GLN A 48 0.50 2.82 12.91
C GLN A 48 -0.41 1.99 13.82
N GLN A 49 -1.42 1.32 13.25
CA GLN A 49 -2.33 0.46 14.03
C GLN A 49 -1.59 -0.68 14.74
N LEU A 50 -0.59 -1.28 14.09
CA LEU A 50 0.28 -2.28 14.73
C LEU A 50 1.07 -1.68 15.89
N SER A 51 1.68 -0.50 15.69
CA SER A 51 2.40 0.21 16.74
C SER A 51 1.52 0.50 17.95
N ASP A 52 0.29 0.95 17.71
CA ASP A 52 -0.67 1.26 18.77
C ASP A 52 -1.04 0.00 19.55
N LEU A 53 -1.35 -1.11 18.87
CA LEU A 53 -1.64 -2.38 19.54
C LEU A 53 -0.45 -2.91 20.37
N TYR A 54 0.78 -2.80 19.86
CA TYR A 54 1.95 -3.20 20.65
C TYR A 54 2.11 -2.36 21.92
N LYS A 55 1.84 -1.06 21.82
CA LYS A 55 1.84 -0.16 22.96
C LYS A 55 0.75 -0.55 23.95
N ASP A 56 -0.48 -0.75 23.51
CA ASP A 56 -1.62 -1.11 24.37
C ASP A 56 -1.41 -2.46 25.09
N ILE A 57 -0.85 -3.46 24.39
CA ILE A 57 -0.44 -4.74 24.99
C ILE A 57 0.62 -4.51 26.07
N GLY A 58 1.63 -3.70 25.78
CA GLY A 58 2.71 -3.38 26.72
C GLY A 58 2.22 -2.65 27.96
N GLU A 59 1.41 -1.62 27.79
CA GLU A 59 0.79 -0.86 28.88
C GLU A 59 -0.04 -1.79 29.77
N ARG A 60 -0.87 -2.65 29.18
CA ARG A 60 -1.68 -3.60 29.94
C ARG A 60 -0.83 -4.61 30.72
N ALA A 61 0.25 -5.12 30.12
CA ALA A 61 1.15 -6.04 30.81
C ALA A 61 1.87 -5.37 31.99
N VAL A 62 2.23 -4.08 31.86
CA VAL A 62 2.80 -3.28 32.95
C VAL A 62 1.77 -3.06 34.06
N ASP A 63 0.54 -2.67 33.71
CA ASP A 63 -0.56 -2.50 34.68
C ASP A 63 -0.80 -3.76 35.51
N MET A 64 -0.79 -4.94 34.88
CA MET A 64 -0.94 -6.23 35.56
C MET A 64 0.20 -6.46 36.57
N LYS A 65 1.44 -6.18 36.16
CA LYS A 65 2.61 -6.28 37.04
C LYS A 65 2.51 -5.32 38.22
N GLU A 66 2.06 -4.08 37.99
CA GLU A 66 1.88 -3.08 39.06
C GLU A 66 0.81 -3.49 40.08
N ARG A 67 -0.18 -4.28 39.67
CA ARG A 67 -1.17 -4.91 40.56
C ARG A 67 -0.64 -6.14 41.30
N GLY A 68 0.62 -6.52 41.07
CA GLY A 68 1.27 -7.69 41.68
C GLY A 68 0.88 -9.02 41.02
N GLU A 69 0.31 -9.00 39.82
CA GLU A 69 0.01 -10.23 39.10
C GLU A 69 1.30 -10.93 38.63
N PRO A 70 1.37 -12.27 38.70
CA PRO A 70 2.51 -13.03 38.20
C PRO A 70 2.63 -12.88 36.68
N ALA A 71 3.86 -12.90 36.14
CA ALA A 71 4.09 -12.66 34.71
C ALA A 71 3.35 -13.68 33.82
N GLU A 72 3.15 -14.91 34.29
CA GLU A 72 2.42 -15.96 33.60
C GLU A 72 0.96 -15.58 33.35
N ARG A 73 0.35 -14.72 34.19
CA ARG A 73 -1.05 -14.27 34.02
C ARG A 73 -1.26 -13.46 32.75
N VAL A 74 -0.22 -12.77 32.25
CA VAL A 74 -0.26 -11.98 31.01
C VAL A 74 -0.70 -12.84 29.82
N LEU A 75 -0.22 -14.10 29.75
CA LEU A 75 -0.55 -15.03 28.67
C LEU A 75 -2.01 -15.50 28.71
N TYR A 76 -2.66 -15.41 29.86
CA TYR A 76 -4.05 -15.82 30.08
C TYR A 76 -5.01 -14.63 30.14
N ASP A 77 -4.50 -13.41 30.01
CA ASP A 77 -5.36 -12.22 29.94
C ASP A 77 -6.13 -12.20 28.62
N THR A 78 -7.46 -12.19 28.72
CA THR A 78 -8.34 -12.32 27.57
C THR A 78 -8.23 -11.16 26.59
N GLU A 79 -7.89 -9.97 27.11
CA GLU A 79 -7.80 -8.74 26.34
C GLU A 79 -6.45 -8.65 25.63
N ILE A 80 -5.34 -9.03 26.28
CA ILE A 80 -4.06 -9.25 25.61
C ILE A 80 -4.22 -10.31 24.52
N GLY A 81 -4.90 -11.42 24.82
CA GLY A 81 -5.20 -12.44 23.82
C GLY A 81 -6.02 -11.92 22.63
N ARG A 82 -6.94 -10.97 22.85
CA ARG A 82 -7.70 -10.29 21.79
C ARG A 82 -6.80 -9.39 20.94
N MET A 83 -6.03 -8.51 21.58
CA MET A 83 -5.12 -7.60 20.88
C MET A 83 -4.06 -8.36 20.07
N VAL A 84 -3.55 -9.49 20.58
CA VAL A 84 -2.62 -10.34 19.84
C VAL A 84 -3.26 -10.94 18.59
N ARG A 85 -4.55 -11.32 18.64
CA ARG A 85 -5.26 -11.76 17.42
C ARG A 85 -5.41 -10.61 16.42
N ASP A 86 -5.73 -9.41 16.90
CA ASP A 86 -5.83 -8.22 16.05
C ASP A 86 -4.48 -7.89 15.39
N VAL A 87 -3.36 -8.04 16.11
CA VAL A 87 -2.00 -7.95 15.56
C VAL A 87 -1.78 -8.95 14.43
N GLN A 88 -2.22 -10.21 14.57
CA GLN A 88 -2.07 -11.20 13.49
C GLN A 88 -2.86 -10.80 12.25
N VAL A 89 -4.12 -10.36 12.42
CA VAL A 89 -4.95 -9.88 11.31
C VAL A 89 -4.27 -8.72 10.57
N LEU A 90 -3.74 -7.74 11.30
CA LEU A 90 -3.05 -6.60 10.68
C LEU A 90 -1.73 -7.01 10.01
N LYS A 91 -0.99 -7.97 10.55
CA LYS A 91 0.24 -8.48 9.91
C LYS A 91 -0.06 -9.18 8.58
N GLU A 92 -1.14 -9.95 8.52
CA GLU A 92 -1.57 -10.59 7.26
C GLU A 92 -2.06 -9.55 6.24
N ALA A 93 -2.82 -8.55 6.67
CA ALA A 93 -3.23 -7.43 5.81
C ALA A 93 -2.01 -6.68 5.26
N ARG A 94 -1.03 -6.39 6.12
CA ARG A 94 0.23 -5.74 5.74
C ARG A 94 0.98 -6.55 4.68
N LYS A 95 1.13 -7.85 4.92
CA LYS A 95 1.83 -8.76 3.99
C LYS A 95 1.13 -8.86 2.64
N LYS A 96 -0.21 -8.90 2.63
CA LYS A 96 -1.00 -8.89 1.39
C LYS A 96 -0.75 -7.61 0.60
N LEU A 97 -0.83 -6.45 1.26
CA LEU A 97 -0.60 -5.16 0.63
C LEU A 97 0.84 -5.02 0.11
N GLU A 98 1.83 -5.54 0.83
CA GLU A 98 3.23 -5.58 0.40
C GLU A 98 3.39 -6.40 -0.89
N SER A 99 2.73 -7.56 -0.97
CA SER A 99 2.71 -8.39 -2.19
C SER A 99 2.06 -7.67 -3.37
N GLU A 100 0.91 -7.02 -3.16
CA GLU A 100 0.22 -6.27 -4.21
C GLU A 100 1.07 -5.10 -4.73
N MET A 101 1.79 -4.40 -3.84
CA MET A 101 2.73 -3.33 -4.23
C MET A 101 3.93 -3.86 -5.03
N ASP A 102 4.46 -5.03 -4.66
CA ASP A 102 5.56 -5.68 -5.37
C ASP A 102 5.13 -6.17 -6.76
N GLU A 103 3.90 -6.68 -6.91
CA GLU A 103 3.32 -7.07 -8.20
C GLU A 103 3.28 -5.88 -9.16
N ILE A 104 2.72 -4.74 -8.74
CA ILE A 104 2.68 -3.52 -9.57
C ILE A 104 4.08 -3.04 -9.94
N ARG A 105 5.05 -3.11 -9.01
CA ARG A 105 6.43 -2.71 -9.30
C ARG A 105 7.11 -3.64 -10.31
N ASN A 106 6.76 -4.93 -10.31
CA ASN A 106 7.36 -5.93 -11.19
C ASN A 106 6.67 -5.98 -12.58
N GLU A 107 5.47 -5.42 -12.72
CA GLU A 107 4.78 -5.25 -14.01
C GLU A 107 5.27 -4.03 -14.83
N GLN A 108 6.08 -3.16 -14.23
CA GLN A 108 6.70 -1.97 -14.86
C GLN A 108 8.05 -2.24 -15.54
#